data_AF-A0A637Z897-F1
#
_entry.id   AF-A0A637Z897-F1
#
_cell.length_a   1.000
_cell.length_b   1.000
_cell.length_c   1.000
_cell.angle_alpha   90.00
_cell.angle_beta   90.00
_cell.angle_gamma   90.00
#
_symmetry.space_group_name_H-M   'P 1'
#
loop_
_entity.id
_entity.type
_entity.pdbx_description
1 polymer ?
#
loop_
_entity_poly.entity_id
_entity_poly.type
_entity_poly.pdbx_seq_one_letter_code
_entity_poly.pdbx_strand_id
1 'polypeptide(L)' 'MHRPGILICSAALLLVAGCASKGDVQCPPRPKPPAPAAWAMLPPSNSLQLLDKTFSISAPESSATRQN' A
#
# COMPACT_ATOMS: atom_id res chain seq x y z
N MET A 1 44.87 -0.50 13.40
CA MET A 1 44.77 -0.11 14.82
C MET A 1 43.63 0.91 14.97
N HIS A 2 42.42 0.44 15.22
CA HIS A 2 41.31 1.35 15.54
C HIS A 2 41.42 1.71 17.02
N ARG A 3 41.85 2.94 17.32
CA ARG A 3 41.94 3.42 18.70
C ARG A 3 40.51 3.66 19.19
N PRO A 4 40.05 3.00 20.27
CA PRO A 4 38.64 3.08 20.70
C PRO A 4 38.20 4.51 21.00
N GLY A 5 39.11 5.39 21.44
CA GLY A 5 38.82 6.82 21.64
C GLY A 5 38.44 7.58 20.36
N ILE A 6 39.01 7.24 19.20
CA ILE A 6 38.68 7.90 17.92
C ILE A 6 37.26 7.49 17.47
N LEU A 7 36.90 6.22 17.64
CA LEU A 7 35.56 5.71 17.33
C LEU A 7 34.48 6.31 18.23
N ILE A 8 34.76 6.47 19.53
CA ILE A 8 33.84 7.09 20.49
C ILE A 8 33.63 8.58 20.17
N CYS A 9 34.70 9.32 19.86
CA CYS A 9 34.58 10.73 19.50
C CYS A 9 33.79 10.94 18.20
N SER A 10 34.02 10.09 17.18
CA SER A 10 33.28 10.20 15.92
C SER A 10 31.80 9.82 16.06
N ALA A 11 31.47 8.83 16.89
CA ALA A 11 30.07 8.51 17.22
C ALA A 11 29.36 9.66 17.98
N ALA A 12 30.05 10.32 18.91
CA ALA A 12 29.50 11.47 19.65
C ALA A 12 29.24 12.69 18.73
N LEU A 13 30.11 12.92 17.75
CA LEU A 13 29.93 13.99 16.76
C LEU A 13 28.72 13.73 15.84
N LEU A 14 28.47 12.48 15.46
CA LEU A 14 27.30 12.11 14.65
C LEU A 14 25.97 12.26 15.42
N LEU A 15 25.96 11.96 16.72
CA LEU A 15 24.80 12.17 17.60
C LEU A 15 24.45 13.66 17.77
N VAL A 16 25.45 14.56 17.76
CA VAL A 16 25.25 16.01 17.87
C VAL A 16 24.83 16.65 16.54
N ALA A 17 25.37 16.18 15.40
CA ALA A 17 25.06 16.73 14.09
C ALA A 17 23.73 16.23 13.49
N GLY A 18 23.14 15.17 14.05
CA GLY A 18 21.96 14.48 13.51
C GLY A 18 20.59 15.15 13.69
N CYS A 19 20.50 16.30 14.37
CA CYS A 19 19.21 16.94 14.68
C CYS A 19 19.05 18.37 14.15
N ALA A 20 19.76 18.74 13.09
CA ALA A 20 19.56 20.03 12.42
C ALA A 20 18.74 19.90 11.11
N SER A 21 17.64 19.15 11.12
CA SER A 21 16.59 19.31 10.10
C SER A 21 15.46 20.15 10.70
N LYS A 22 15.74 21.44 10.89
CA LYS A 22 14.69 22.44 11.08
C LYS A 22 14.57 23.25 9.80
N GLY A 23 14.20 22.55 8.73
CA GLY A 23 13.46 23.21 7.67
C GLY A 23 12.04 23.37 8.18
N ASP A 24 11.72 24.54 8.74
CA ASP A 24 10.35 25.07 8.65
C ASP A 24 10.07 25.34 7.16
N VAL A 25 10.06 24.28 6.35
CA VAL A 25 9.31 24.27 5.12
C VAL A 25 7.90 24.38 5.64
N GLN A 26 7.34 25.59 5.59
CA GLN A 26 5.90 25.73 5.53
C GLN A 26 5.48 24.82 4.38
N CYS A 27 5.14 23.58 4.70
CA CYS A 27 4.54 22.68 3.74
C CYS A 27 3.33 23.47 3.27
N PRO A 28 3.26 23.87 1.99
CA PRO A 28 2.06 24.49 1.48
C PRO A 28 0.92 23.54 1.87
N PRO A 29 -0.23 24.07 2.33
CA PRO A 29 -1.32 23.26 2.84
C PRO A 29 -1.50 22.07 1.91
N ARG A 30 -1.24 20.87 2.44
CA ARG A 30 -1.17 19.66 1.62
C ARG A 30 -2.47 19.62 0.83
N PRO A 31 -2.43 19.55 -0.52
CA PRO A 31 -3.63 19.48 -1.31
C PRO A 31 -4.51 18.36 -0.77
N LYS A 32 -5.80 18.66 -0.56
CA LYS A 32 -6.77 17.65 -0.17
C LYS A 32 -6.62 16.48 -1.16
N PRO A 33 -6.47 15.24 -0.68
CA PRO A 33 -6.52 14.10 -1.57
C PRO A 33 -7.79 14.21 -2.44
N PRO A 34 -7.69 13.91 -3.74
CA PRO A 34 -8.86 13.96 -4.61
C PRO A 34 -9.95 13.06 -4.01
N ALA A 35 -11.20 13.47 -4.20
CA ALA A 35 -12.32 12.62 -3.81
C ALA A 35 -12.13 11.24 -4.47
N PRO A 36 -12.49 10.14 -3.77
CA PRO A 36 -12.54 8.83 -4.39
C PRO A 36 -13.39 8.91 -5.66
N ALA A 37 -13.07 8.07 -6.64
CA ALA A 37 -13.88 8.01 -7.85
C ALA A 37 -15.35 7.72 -7.50
N ALA A 38 -16.29 8.25 -8.30
CA ALA A 38 -17.72 8.14 -8.01
C ALA A 38 -18.18 6.70 -7.73
N TRP A 39 -17.64 5.73 -8.47
CA TRP A 39 -17.89 4.30 -8.30
C TRP A 39 -17.41 3.73 -6.95
N ALA A 40 -16.38 4.32 -6.35
CA ALA A 40 -15.83 3.92 -5.05
C ALA A 40 -16.57 4.59 -3.87
N MET A 41 -17.42 5.59 -4.13
CA MET A 41 -18.31 6.18 -3.12
C MET A 41 -19.67 5.48 -3.03
N LEU A 42 -19.99 4.60 -3.99
CA LEU A 42 -21.21 3.80 -3.93
C LEU A 42 -21.10 2.74 -2.82
N PRO A 43 -22.16 2.51 -2.04
CA PRO A 43 -22.18 1.42 -1.08
C PRO A 43 -22.00 0.09 -1.81
N PRO A 44 -21.30 -0.89 -1.21
CA PRO A 44 -21.14 -2.21 -1.81
C PRO A 44 -22.52 -2.82 -2.05
N SER A 45 -22.82 -3.10 -3.32
CA SER A 45 -24.07 -3.70 -3.70
C SER A 45 -24.02 -5.21 -3.42
N ASN A 46 -24.92 -5.71 -2.58
CA ASN A 46 -25.03 -7.15 -2.29
C ASN A 46 -25.35 -8.01 -3.53
N SER A 47 -25.72 -7.38 -4.64
CA SER A 47 -25.90 -8.03 -5.94
C SER A 47 -24.63 -8.75 -6.40
N LEU A 48 -23.43 -8.23 -6.09
CA LEU A 48 -22.17 -8.86 -6.49
C LEU A 48 -22.01 -10.27 -5.91
N GLN A 49 -22.34 -10.47 -4.64
CA GLN A 49 -22.26 -11.77 -3.99
C GLN A 49 -23.27 -12.78 -4.55
N LEU A 50 -24.43 -12.29 -4.99
CA LEU A 50 -25.49 -13.11 -5.54
C LEU A 50 -25.15 -13.54 -6.97
N LEU A 51 -24.60 -12.61 -7.75
CA LEU A 51 -24.09 -12.88 -9.09
C LEU A 51 -22.89 -13.84 -9.06
N ASP A 52 -21.94 -13.63 -8.15
CA ASP A 52 -20.80 -14.53 -7.95
C ASP A 52 -21.26 -15.97 -7.65
N LYS A 53 -22.28 -16.16 -6.80
CA LYS A 53 -22.90 -17.47 -6.57
C LYS A 53 -23.56 -18.07 -7.82
N THR A 54 -24.24 -17.26 -8.64
CA THR A 54 -24.88 -17.75 -9.87
C THR A 54 -23.90 -18.03 -11.01
N PHE A 55 -22.81 -17.27 -11.10
CA PHE A 55 -21.80 -17.42 -12.16
C PHE A 55 -20.66 -18.36 -11.77
N SER A 56 -20.44 -18.61 -10.48
CA SER A 56 -19.53 -19.64 -9.99
C SER A 56 -20.05 -21.08 -10.24
N ILE A 57 -21.23 -21.23 -10.85
CA ILE A 57 -21.68 -22.51 -11.42
C ILE A 57 -21.05 -22.66 -12.80
N SER A 58 -19.73 -22.78 -12.87
CA SER A 58 -19.12 -23.47 -14.01
C SER A 58 -19.36 -24.96 -13.77
N ALA A 59 -20.45 -25.49 -14.30
CA ALA A 59 -20.60 -26.94 -14.39
C ALA A 59 -19.33 -27.50 -15.06
N PRO A 60 -18.72 -28.58 -14.55
CA PRO A 60 -17.68 -29.24 -15.31
C PRO A 60 -18.27 -29.59 -16.67
N GLU A 61 -17.62 -29.17 -17.75
CA GLU A 61 -18.01 -29.54 -19.10
C GLU A 61 -18.07 -31.07 -19.15
N SER A 62 -19.28 -31.63 -19.15
CA SER A 62 -19.48 -33.06 -19.35
C SER A 62 -19.32 -33.32 -20.85
N SER A 63 -18.07 -33.34 -21.29
CA SER A 63 -17.70 -33.71 -22.66
C SER A 63 -17.88 -35.22 -22.82
N ALA A 64 -19.13 -35.66 -22.95
CA ALA A 64 -19.46 -36.99 -23.45
C ALA A 64 -19.57 -36.91 -24.98
N THR A 65 -18.43 -36.84 -25.66
CA THR A 65 -18.36 -37.08 -27.10
C THR A 65 -18.69 -38.55 -27.36
N ARG A 66 -19.96 -38.84 -27.68
CA ARG A 66 -20.29 -40.11 -28.35
C ARG A 66 -19.66 -40.08 -29.73
N GLN A 67 -18.58 -40.85 -29.90
CA GLN A 67 -18.07 -41.20 -31.21
C GLN A 67 -19.02 -42.23 -31.82
N ASN A 68 -19.67 -41.86 -32.92
CA ASN A 68 -20.28 -42.76 -33.90
C ASN A 68 -19.65 -42.43 -35.25
#